data_AF-A0A947Y6I7-F1
#
_entry.id   AF-A0A947Y6I7-F1
#
_cell.length_a   1.000
_cell.length_b   1.000
_cell.length_c   1.000
_cell.angle_alpha   90.00
_cell.angle_beta   90.00
_cell.angle_gamma   90.00
#
_symmetry.space_group_name_H-M   'P 1'
#
loop_
_entity.id
_entity.type
_entity.pdbx_description
1 polymer ?
#
loop_
_entity_poly.entity_id
_entity_poly.type
_entity_poly.pdbx_seq_one_letter_code
_entity_poly.pdbx_strand_id
1 'polypeptide(L)'
;KKMTKGIIGVNIMAALSDFYDMVKIVVEEKADLVFIGAGLPLRGLEALVPDKLKKIKTKIVPIVSSSRAAKIIFQYWEKNYNHVPDAVVVEGPLAGGHLGFKKEQIDNPDFTLEKILPEVISVIKPYENEFDKKIPIIAAGGIYTGADIYKYIQLGAQGVQMATRFVATYECDASIKFKEAYLKCQKDDLMIIDSPVGLPGRAVKNKFLEEVSSGIRKPFKCPWKCLKTCNFKKAPYCIALALTNAQQGKLEDGFAFAGSNAYRVDKIISVKELIANLLEEYEKASL
;
A
#
# COMPACT_ATOMS: atom_id res chain seq x y z
N LYS A 1 15.70 -13.64 -5.67
CA LYS A 1 16.53 -14.16 -4.55
C LYS A 1 18.05 -14.04 -4.75
N LYS A 2 18.60 -13.84 -5.96
CA LYS A 2 20.07 -13.72 -6.17
C LYS A 2 20.77 -12.65 -5.31
N MET A 3 20.10 -11.53 -5.04
CA MET A 3 20.68 -10.38 -4.32
C MET A 3 20.45 -10.40 -2.80
N THR A 4 19.66 -11.33 -2.26
CA THR A 4 19.32 -11.33 -0.83
C THR A 4 18.92 -12.70 -0.33
N LYS A 5 19.29 -13.00 0.93
CA LYS A 5 18.77 -14.15 1.69
C LYS A 5 17.54 -13.80 2.54
N GLY A 6 17.11 -12.53 2.50
CA GLY A 6 15.93 -12.04 3.21
C GLY A 6 14.61 -12.46 2.57
N ILE A 7 13.53 -12.08 3.24
CA ILE A 7 12.14 -12.31 2.82
C ILE A 7 11.83 -11.44 1.59
N ILE A 8 11.19 -12.01 0.58
CA ILE A 8 10.68 -11.29 -0.59
C ILE A 8 9.15 -11.31 -0.59
N GLY A 9 8.55 -10.13 -0.52
CA GLY A 9 7.12 -9.92 -0.72
C GLY A 9 6.81 -9.29 -2.08
N VAL A 10 5.69 -9.69 -2.70
CA VAL A 10 5.20 -9.09 -3.95
C VAL A 10 3.83 -8.46 -3.69
N ASN A 11 3.64 -7.19 -4.06
CA ASN A 11 2.34 -6.54 -4.00
C ASN A 11 1.59 -6.72 -5.33
N ILE A 12 0.34 -7.15 -5.27
CA ILE A 12 -0.54 -7.27 -6.45
C ILE A 12 -1.85 -6.56 -6.14
N MET A 13 -2.30 -5.73 -7.09
CA MET A 13 -3.61 -5.08 -7.01
C MET A 13 -4.71 -6.02 -7.51
N ALA A 14 -5.73 -6.28 -6.68
CA ALA A 14 -6.90 -7.09 -7.07
C ALA A 14 -7.69 -6.49 -8.24
N ALA A 15 -7.57 -5.17 -8.46
CA ALA A 15 -8.19 -4.44 -9.56
C ALA A 15 -7.60 -4.76 -10.95
N LEU A 16 -6.42 -5.38 -11.04
CA LEU A 16 -5.78 -5.72 -12.31
C LEU A 16 -6.56 -6.80 -13.08
N SER A 17 -6.57 -6.68 -14.41
CA SER A 17 -7.22 -7.64 -15.31
C SER A 17 -6.59 -9.03 -15.28
N ASP A 18 -5.27 -9.09 -15.03
CA ASP A 18 -4.43 -10.30 -14.96
C ASP A 18 -4.07 -10.68 -13.51
N PHE A 19 -4.84 -10.18 -12.52
CA PHE A 19 -4.60 -10.41 -11.09
C PHE A 19 -4.35 -11.90 -10.74
N TYR A 20 -5.16 -12.82 -11.27
CA TYR A 20 -5.05 -14.25 -10.97
C TYR A 20 -3.78 -14.87 -11.57
N ASP A 21 -3.40 -14.43 -12.77
CA ASP A 21 -2.17 -14.88 -13.42
C ASP A 21 -0.95 -14.42 -12.62
N MET A 22 -0.96 -13.16 -12.15
CA MET A 22 0.10 -12.63 -11.27
C MET A 22 0.19 -13.41 -9.95
N VAL A 23 -0.94 -13.74 -9.31
CA VAL A 23 -0.95 -14.55 -8.09
C VAL A 23 -0.33 -15.93 -8.34
N LYS A 24 -0.69 -16.57 -9.45
CA LYS A 24 -0.12 -17.87 -9.83
C LYS A 24 1.39 -17.80 -10.02
N ILE A 25 1.88 -16.78 -10.74
CA ILE A 25 3.32 -16.56 -10.95
C ILE A 25 4.04 -16.38 -9.61
N VAL A 26 3.49 -15.61 -8.67
CA VAL A 26 4.11 -15.38 -7.36
C VAL A 26 4.26 -16.68 -6.56
N VAL A 27 3.29 -17.59 -6.67
CA VAL A 27 3.36 -18.93 -6.05
C VAL A 27 4.38 -19.82 -6.75
N GLU A 28 4.39 -19.84 -8.08
CA GLU A 28 5.33 -20.62 -8.90
C GLU A 28 6.79 -20.20 -8.64
N GLU A 29 7.03 -18.90 -8.55
CA GLU A 29 8.33 -18.29 -8.22
C GLU A 29 8.69 -18.36 -6.73
N LYS A 30 7.80 -18.91 -5.89
CA LYS A 30 8.02 -19.14 -4.45
C LYS A 30 8.43 -17.86 -3.71
N ALA A 31 7.75 -16.76 -4.02
CA ALA A 31 7.83 -15.56 -3.18
C ALA A 31 7.39 -15.91 -1.76
N ASP A 32 7.95 -15.24 -0.76
CA ASP A 32 7.68 -15.58 0.64
C ASP A 32 6.34 -14.98 1.09
N LEU A 33 5.97 -13.81 0.56
CA LEU A 33 4.72 -13.10 0.86
C LEU A 33 4.06 -12.56 -0.41
N VAL A 34 2.73 -12.51 -0.44
CA VAL A 34 1.94 -11.75 -1.40
C VAL A 34 1.05 -10.75 -0.66
N PHE A 35 1.24 -9.47 -0.96
CA PHE A 35 0.38 -8.39 -0.46
C PHE A 35 -0.72 -8.11 -1.47
N ILE A 36 -1.98 -8.04 -1.03
CA ILE A 36 -3.11 -7.79 -1.93
C ILE A 36 -3.83 -6.51 -1.53
N GLY A 37 -3.68 -5.47 -2.36
CA GLY A 37 -4.38 -4.19 -2.22
C GLY A 37 -5.44 -3.99 -3.31
N ALA A 38 -6.07 -2.80 -3.30
CA ALA A 38 -7.00 -2.35 -4.34
C ALA A 38 -8.11 -3.36 -4.71
N GLY A 39 -8.78 -3.92 -3.70
CA GLY A 39 -9.93 -4.81 -3.85
C GLY A 39 -9.99 -5.86 -2.74
N LEU A 40 -11.04 -6.68 -2.73
CA LEU A 40 -11.19 -7.77 -1.75
C LEU A 40 -10.71 -9.09 -2.36
N PRO A 41 -9.68 -9.74 -1.80
CA PRO A 41 -9.18 -11.03 -2.27
C PRO A 41 -10.12 -12.16 -1.86
N LEU A 42 -11.28 -12.29 -2.50
CA LEU A 42 -12.28 -13.29 -2.11
C LEU A 42 -12.24 -14.55 -2.96
N ARG A 43 -12.18 -14.44 -4.29
CA ARG A 43 -12.33 -15.58 -5.22
C ARG A 43 -11.03 -15.82 -6.00
N GLY A 44 -10.86 -17.00 -6.58
CA GLY A 44 -9.77 -17.30 -7.52
C GLY A 44 -8.38 -17.37 -6.88
N LEU A 45 -8.33 -17.68 -5.58
CA LEU A 45 -7.10 -17.71 -4.78
C LEU A 45 -6.79 -19.11 -4.26
N GLU A 46 -7.35 -20.14 -4.90
CA GLU A 46 -7.12 -21.55 -4.57
C GLU A 46 -5.64 -21.91 -4.66
N ALA A 47 -4.88 -21.25 -5.53
CA ALA A 47 -3.42 -21.40 -5.65
C ALA A 47 -2.65 -20.94 -4.40
N LEU A 48 -3.26 -20.16 -3.50
CA LEU A 48 -2.68 -19.70 -2.24
C LEU A 48 -3.15 -20.51 -1.03
N VAL A 49 -4.04 -21.48 -1.22
CA VAL A 49 -4.58 -22.31 -0.14
C VAL A 49 -3.86 -23.65 -0.12
N PRO A 50 -3.18 -24.02 0.99
CA PRO A 50 -2.52 -25.31 1.09
C PRO A 50 -3.54 -26.45 0.96
N ASP A 51 -3.33 -27.37 0.01
CA ASP A 51 -4.08 -28.64 -0.03
C ASP A 51 -3.33 -29.73 0.77
N LYS A 52 -3.98 -30.89 1.00
CA LYS A 52 -3.39 -31.99 1.81
C LYS A 52 -2.03 -32.49 1.29
N LEU A 53 -1.66 -32.19 0.05
CA LEU A 53 -0.47 -32.68 -0.62
C LEU A 53 0.58 -31.57 -0.87
N LYS A 54 0.22 -30.28 -0.78
CA LYS A 54 1.08 -29.15 -1.10
C LYS A 54 1.47 -28.33 0.13
N LYS A 55 2.77 -28.25 0.38
CA LYS A 55 3.37 -27.21 1.22
C LYS A 55 3.50 -25.92 0.41
N ILE A 56 2.48 -25.05 0.47
CA ILE A 56 2.60 -23.69 -0.07
C ILE A 56 3.47 -22.86 0.87
N LYS A 57 4.49 -22.21 0.31
CA LYS A 57 5.41 -21.35 1.07
C LYS A 57 4.96 -19.89 1.10
N THR A 58 4.29 -19.43 0.04
CA THR A 58 3.86 -18.04 -0.11
C THR A 58 2.74 -17.73 0.87
N LYS A 59 2.96 -16.71 1.68
CA LYS A 59 2.04 -16.23 2.71
C LYS A 59 1.17 -15.11 2.16
N ILE A 60 -0.13 -15.11 2.45
CA ILE A 60 -1.06 -14.09 1.95
C ILE A 60 -1.31 -12.99 2.99
N VAL A 61 -1.21 -11.73 2.54
CA VAL A 61 -1.35 -10.54 3.38
C VAL A 61 -2.28 -9.51 2.70
N PRO A 62 -3.61 -9.55 2.92
CA PRO A 62 -4.50 -8.49 2.45
C PRO A 62 -4.18 -7.14 3.11
N ILE A 63 -4.37 -6.08 2.34
CA ILE A 63 -4.36 -4.69 2.83
C ILE A 63 -5.81 -4.23 3.00
N VAL A 64 -6.16 -3.75 4.18
CA VAL A 64 -7.51 -3.28 4.53
C VAL A 64 -7.45 -1.89 5.14
N SER A 65 -8.54 -1.13 4.98
CA SER A 65 -8.71 0.21 5.58
C SER A 65 -9.88 0.27 6.57
N SER A 66 -10.44 -0.89 6.95
CA SER A 66 -11.51 -0.97 7.97
C SER A 66 -11.65 -2.37 8.56
N SER A 67 -12.15 -2.43 9.79
CA SER A 67 -12.57 -3.66 10.48
C SER A 67 -13.63 -4.44 9.69
N ARG A 68 -14.56 -3.73 9.02
CA ARG A 68 -15.55 -4.34 8.12
C ARG A 68 -14.90 -5.10 6.96
N ALA A 69 -13.91 -4.51 6.28
CA ALA A 69 -13.23 -5.17 5.17
C ALA A 69 -12.46 -6.40 5.63
N ALA A 70 -11.74 -6.30 6.76
CA ALA A 70 -11.06 -7.44 7.39
C ALA A 70 -12.03 -8.58 7.68
N LYS A 71 -13.16 -8.28 8.33
CA LYS A 71 -14.20 -9.27 8.66
C LYS A 71 -14.72 -10.00 7.42
N ILE A 72 -15.03 -9.27 6.35
CA ILE A 72 -15.52 -9.88 5.10
C ILE A 72 -14.49 -10.84 4.51
N ILE A 73 -13.22 -10.46 4.48
CA ILE A 73 -12.15 -11.31 3.93
C ILE A 73 -12.01 -12.58 4.78
N PHE A 74 -11.89 -12.45 6.10
CA PHE A 74 -11.67 -13.59 6.99
C PHE A 74 -12.86 -14.56 7.00
N GLN A 75 -14.10 -14.05 7.14
CA GLN A 75 -15.32 -14.86 7.06
C GLN A 75 -15.43 -15.61 5.73
N TYR A 76 -15.06 -14.97 4.63
CA TYR A 76 -15.09 -15.60 3.32
C TYR A 76 -14.06 -16.73 3.24
N TRP A 77 -12.83 -16.48 3.66
CA TRP A 77 -11.74 -17.44 3.58
C TRP A 77 -11.99 -18.66 4.48
N GLU A 78 -12.43 -18.43 5.71
CA GLU A 78 -12.84 -19.48 6.64
C GLU A 78 -13.89 -20.38 5.97
N LYS A 79 -14.99 -19.79 5.49
CA LYS A 79 -16.12 -20.53 4.91
C LYS A 79 -15.79 -21.28 3.62
N ASN A 80 -15.03 -20.67 2.71
CA ASN A 80 -14.86 -21.18 1.34
C ASN A 80 -13.54 -21.93 1.14
N TYR A 81 -12.54 -21.66 1.96
CA TYR A 81 -11.20 -22.24 1.83
C TYR A 81 -10.77 -23.05 3.05
N ASN A 82 -11.53 -23.02 4.16
CA ASN A 82 -11.12 -23.57 5.45
C ASN A 82 -9.69 -23.12 5.81
N HIS A 83 -9.42 -21.84 5.54
CA HIS A 83 -8.14 -21.18 5.71
C HIS A 83 -8.39 -19.71 6.04
N VAL A 84 -7.39 -18.99 6.54
CA VAL A 84 -7.47 -17.54 6.79
C VAL A 84 -6.16 -16.89 6.38
N PRO A 85 -6.16 -15.57 6.10
CA PRO A 85 -4.93 -14.87 5.76
C PRO A 85 -3.80 -15.05 6.79
N ASP A 86 -2.54 -14.95 6.34
CA ASP A 86 -1.37 -15.17 7.20
C ASP A 86 -0.98 -13.95 8.04
N ALA A 87 -1.30 -12.74 7.56
CA ALA A 87 -1.15 -11.46 8.24
C ALA A 87 -2.12 -10.46 7.61
N VAL A 88 -2.26 -9.26 8.18
CA VAL A 88 -3.08 -8.18 7.62
C VAL A 88 -2.35 -6.86 7.73
N VAL A 89 -2.33 -6.08 6.65
CA VAL A 89 -1.92 -4.68 6.70
C VAL A 89 -3.16 -3.81 6.93
N VAL A 90 -3.13 -2.96 7.95
CA VAL A 90 -4.17 -1.97 8.22
C VAL A 90 -3.64 -0.61 7.77
N GLU A 91 -4.18 -0.09 6.67
CA GLU A 91 -3.76 1.16 6.08
C GLU A 91 -4.72 2.31 6.42
N GLY A 92 -4.19 3.30 7.11
CA GLY A 92 -4.90 4.51 7.52
C GLY A 92 -4.90 5.62 6.46
N PRO A 93 -5.70 6.68 6.67
CA PRO A 93 -5.93 7.74 5.68
C PRO A 93 -4.71 8.64 5.46
N LEU A 94 -3.67 8.49 6.29
CA LEU A 94 -2.44 9.25 6.17
C LEU A 94 -1.45 8.70 5.12
N ALA A 95 -1.78 7.56 4.51
CA ALA A 95 -1.01 6.92 3.44
C ALA A 95 -0.89 7.77 2.17
N GLY A 96 -0.02 7.34 1.27
CA GLY A 96 0.12 7.86 -0.09
C GLY A 96 -0.49 6.90 -1.10
N GLY A 97 -0.70 7.36 -2.34
CA GLY A 97 -1.35 6.50 -3.33
C GLY A 97 -2.87 6.49 -3.16
N HIS A 98 -3.52 5.46 -3.70
CA HIS A 98 -4.96 5.27 -3.53
C HIS A 98 -5.32 5.00 -2.07
N LEU A 99 -6.39 5.65 -1.61
CA LEU A 99 -6.85 5.55 -0.24
C LEU A 99 -8.13 4.70 -0.19
N GLY A 100 -8.21 3.77 0.77
CA GLY A 100 -9.41 2.97 1.05
C GLY A 100 -10.54 3.75 1.74
N PHE A 101 -10.63 5.06 1.51
CA PHE A 101 -11.48 6.01 2.21
C PHE A 101 -12.22 6.91 1.22
N LYS A 102 -13.43 7.33 1.56
CA LYS A 102 -14.09 8.46 0.89
C LYS A 102 -13.39 9.77 1.26
N LYS A 103 -13.52 10.80 0.43
CA LYS A 103 -12.85 12.10 0.67
C LYS A 103 -13.18 12.68 2.04
N GLU A 104 -14.44 12.59 2.45
CA GLU A 104 -14.93 13.13 3.73
C GLU A 104 -14.41 12.36 4.94
N GLN A 105 -13.83 11.18 4.74
CA GLN A 105 -13.26 10.34 5.79
C GLN A 105 -11.76 10.60 5.99
N ILE A 106 -11.06 11.19 5.02
CA ILE A 106 -9.59 11.28 5.03
C ILE A 106 -9.08 12.11 6.22
N ASP A 107 -9.73 13.25 6.48
CA ASP A 107 -9.35 14.15 7.57
C ASP A 107 -10.28 13.99 8.80
N ASN A 108 -11.15 12.99 8.79
CA ASN A 108 -12.10 12.76 9.87
C ASN A 108 -11.41 11.99 11.01
N PRO A 109 -11.46 12.50 12.26
CA PRO A 109 -10.81 11.87 13.41
C PRO A 109 -11.36 10.47 13.76
N ASP A 110 -12.52 10.08 13.23
CA ASP A 110 -13.12 8.74 13.39
C ASP A 110 -12.48 7.67 12.51
N PHE A 111 -11.75 8.06 11.46
CA PHE A 111 -11.11 7.14 10.52
C PHE A 111 -9.59 7.13 10.67
N THR A 112 -9.08 7.60 11.80
CA THR A 112 -7.65 7.55 12.13
C THR A 112 -7.15 6.11 12.26
N LEU A 113 -5.87 5.89 11.95
CA LEU A 113 -5.28 4.55 12.05
C LEU A 113 -5.32 4.04 13.50
N GLU A 114 -5.19 4.94 14.47
CA GLU A 114 -5.29 4.67 15.90
C GLU A 114 -6.67 4.14 16.32
N LYS A 115 -7.75 4.46 15.59
CA LYS A 115 -9.08 3.89 15.81
C LYS A 115 -9.28 2.58 15.05
N ILE A 116 -8.87 2.54 13.78
CA ILE A 116 -9.09 1.38 12.90
C ILE A 116 -8.29 0.16 13.36
N LEU A 117 -7.06 0.36 13.82
CA LEU A 117 -6.15 -0.73 14.20
C LEU A 117 -6.73 -1.60 15.35
N PRO A 118 -7.14 -1.06 16.50
CA PRO A 118 -7.80 -1.84 17.56
C PRO A 118 -9.06 -2.59 17.12
N GLU A 119 -9.89 -1.98 16.26
CA GLU A 119 -11.07 -2.65 15.72
C GLU A 119 -10.72 -3.86 14.86
N VAL A 120 -9.70 -3.74 14.00
CA VAL A 120 -9.22 -4.85 13.18
C VAL A 120 -8.61 -5.95 14.05
N ILE A 121 -7.85 -5.59 15.10
CA ILE A 121 -7.33 -6.56 16.08
C ILE A 121 -8.47 -7.38 16.69
N SER A 122 -9.55 -6.71 17.10
CA SER A 122 -10.72 -7.37 17.69
C SER A 122 -11.45 -8.29 16.70
N VAL A 123 -11.50 -7.92 15.42
CA VAL A 123 -12.07 -8.77 14.35
C VAL A 123 -11.21 -10.01 14.09
N ILE A 124 -9.88 -9.90 14.16
CA ILE A 124 -8.96 -10.99 13.82
C ILE A 124 -8.77 -11.98 14.98
N LYS A 125 -8.90 -11.53 16.23
CA LYS A 125 -8.65 -12.35 17.43
C LYS A 125 -9.41 -13.69 17.47
N PRO A 126 -10.70 -13.77 17.11
CA PRO A 126 -11.42 -15.05 17.09
C PRO A 126 -10.80 -16.05 16.11
N TYR A 127 -10.35 -15.59 14.94
CA TYR A 127 -9.71 -16.43 13.92
C TYR A 127 -8.35 -16.97 14.37
N GLU A 128 -7.58 -16.20 15.15
CA GLU A 128 -6.33 -16.72 15.73
C GLU A 128 -6.58 -17.92 16.64
N ASN A 129 -7.63 -17.84 17.46
CA ASN A 129 -8.00 -18.90 18.40
C ASN A 129 -8.57 -20.12 17.66
N GLU A 130 -9.44 -19.90 16.68
CA GLU A 130 -10.09 -20.98 15.92
C GLU A 130 -9.10 -21.77 15.05
N PHE A 131 -8.17 -21.07 14.39
CA PHE A 131 -7.17 -21.70 13.51
C PHE A 131 -5.86 -22.04 14.24
N ASP A 132 -5.80 -21.85 15.56
CA ASP A 132 -4.61 -22.05 16.42
C ASP A 132 -3.32 -21.48 15.79
N LYS A 133 -3.40 -20.21 15.37
CA LYS A 133 -2.34 -19.54 14.60
C LYS A 133 -2.30 -18.05 14.89
N LYS A 134 -1.10 -17.51 15.08
CA LYS A 134 -0.87 -16.06 15.14
C LYS A 134 -1.06 -15.42 13.77
N ILE A 135 -1.76 -14.29 13.73
CA ILE A 135 -2.05 -13.53 12.51
C ILE A 135 -1.55 -12.10 12.72
N PRO A 136 -0.30 -11.80 12.33
CA PRO A 136 0.30 -10.49 12.55
C PRO A 136 -0.49 -9.35 11.91
N ILE A 137 -0.71 -8.28 12.66
CA ILE A 137 -1.34 -7.05 12.16
C ILE A 137 -0.27 -5.98 11.98
N ILE A 138 -0.18 -5.43 10.77
CA ILE A 138 0.86 -4.50 10.34
C ILE A 138 0.22 -3.13 10.11
N ALA A 139 0.62 -2.12 10.87
CA ALA A 139 0.09 -0.76 10.73
C ALA A 139 0.73 -0.03 9.53
N ALA A 140 -0.05 0.71 8.75
CA ALA A 140 0.44 1.43 7.58
C ALA A 140 -0.24 2.80 7.39
N GLY A 141 0.49 3.75 6.83
CA GLY A 141 -0.01 5.10 6.55
C GLY A 141 0.26 6.10 7.68
N GLY A 142 0.98 7.18 7.36
CA GLY A 142 1.36 8.21 8.34
C GLY A 142 2.55 7.87 9.24
N ILE A 143 3.00 6.63 9.29
CA ILE A 143 4.17 6.19 10.07
C ILE A 143 5.46 6.71 9.40
N TYR A 144 6.27 7.49 10.12
CA TYR A 144 7.44 8.15 9.55
C TYR A 144 8.73 7.99 10.36
N THR A 145 8.63 8.01 11.69
CA THR A 145 9.76 7.94 12.65
C THR A 145 9.74 6.65 13.45
N GLY A 146 10.84 6.31 14.10
CA GLY A 146 10.89 5.20 15.06
C GLY A 146 9.94 5.38 16.25
N ALA A 147 9.67 6.62 16.67
CA ALA A 147 8.66 6.91 17.69
C ALA A 147 7.24 6.57 17.21
N ASP A 148 6.91 6.82 15.94
CA ASP A 148 5.64 6.39 15.35
C ASP A 148 5.55 4.85 15.33
N ILE A 149 6.65 4.16 15.02
CA ILE A 149 6.71 2.70 15.06
C ILE A 149 6.38 2.22 16.48
N TYR A 150 7.08 2.75 17.49
CA TYR A 150 6.84 2.39 18.89
C TYR A 150 5.38 2.59 19.29
N LYS A 151 4.80 3.76 18.97
CA LYS A 151 3.39 4.07 19.22
C LYS A 151 2.46 2.97 18.67
N TYR A 152 2.63 2.55 17.41
CA TYR A 152 1.75 1.56 16.81
C TYR A 152 1.98 0.14 17.33
N ILE A 153 3.21 -0.20 17.74
CA ILE A 153 3.47 -1.46 18.46
C ILE A 153 2.73 -1.46 19.81
N GLN A 154 2.72 -0.35 20.55
CA GLN A 154 1.96 -0.23 21.81
C GLN A 154 0.44 -0.31 21.60
N LEU A 155 -0.05 0.09 20.42
CA LEU A 155 -1.46 -0.07 20.03
C LEU A 155 -1.82 -1.50 19.56
N GLY A 156 -0.86 -2.44 19.62
CA GLY A 156 -1.08 -3.85 19.33
C GLY A 156 -0.70 -4.29 17.91
N ALA A 157 -0.11 -3.42 17.09
CA ALA A 157 0.51 -3.87 15.83
C ALA A 157 1.75 -4.72 16.12
N GLN A 158 2.05 -5.67 15.24
CA GLN A 158 3.24 -6.54 15.30
C GLN A 158 4.29 -6.16 14.24
N GLY A 159 4.07 -5.04 13.56
CA GLY A 159 4.97 -4.47 12.57
C GLY A 159 4.35 -3.22 11.95
N VAL A 160 5.14 -2.55 11.10
CA VAL A 160 4.69 -1.39 10.33
C VAL A 160 5.04 -1.55 8.86
N GLN A 161 4.27 -0.91 7.99
CA GLN A 161 4.58 -0.73 6.58
C GLN A 161 4.77 0.76 6.28
N MET A 162 5.93 1.10 5.75
CA MET A 162 6.35 2.47 5.46
C MET A 162 6.78 2.56 4.00
N ALA A 163 6.41 3.65 3.31
CA ALA A 163 6.72 3.83 1.89
C ALA A 163 7.37 5.20 1.61
N THR A 164 6.69 6.30 1.94
CA THR A 164 7.16 7.67 1.66
C THR A 164 8.60 7.95 2.10
N ARG A 165 9.02 7.43 3.26
CA ARG A 165 10.39 7.61 3.76
C ARG A 165 11.45 6.87 2.93
N PHE A 166 11.07 5.77 2.26
CA PHE A 166 11.96 4.95 1.44
C PHE A 166 12.12 5.46 0.01
N VAL A 167 11.30 6.43 -0.44
CA VAL A 167 11.40 6.96 -1.82
C VAL A 167 12.71 7.72 -2.03
N ALA A 168 13.11 8.57 -1.09
CA ALA A 168 14.39 9.27 -1.12
C ALA A 168 15.52 8.41 -0.56
N THR A 169 15.63 7.17 -1.04
CA THR A 169 16.79 6.31 -0.76
C THR A 169 17.63 6.10 -2.01
N TYR A 170 18.92 5.79 -1.88
CA TYR A 170 19.77 5.46 -3.04
C TYR A 170 19.30 4.20 -3.77
N GLU A 171 18.75 3.24 -3.03
CA GLU A 171 18.29 1.94 -3.52
C GLU A 171 16.92 1.98 -4.21
N CYS A 172 16.11 3.01 -3.96
CA CYS A 172 14.90 3.26 -4.75
C CYS A 172 15.28 3.54 -6.21
N ASP A 173 14.70 2.81 -7.15
CA ASP A 173 15.04 2.87 -8.58
C ASP A 173 14.38 4.02 -9.35
N ALA A 174 13.52 4.81 -8.68
CA ALA A 174 12.94 6.00 -9.27
C ALA A 174 14.03 7.03 -9.61
N SER A 175 13.82 7.76 -10.69
CA SER A 175 14.74 8.80 -11.15
C SER A 175 15.05 9.83 -10.06
N ILE A 176 16.21 10.47 -10.16
CA ILE A 176 16.57 11.57 -9.25
C ILE A 176 15.52 12.69 -9.25
N LYS A 177 14.95 13.02 -10.41
CA LYS A 177 13.87 14.03 -10.54
C LYS A 177 12.62 13.66 -9.75
N PHE A 178 12.27 12.37 -9.69
CA PHE A 178 11.14 11.90 -8.88
C PHE A 178 11.43 12.08 -7.38
N LYS A 179 12.65 11.76 -6.94
CA LYS A 179 13.08 11.96 -5.54
C LYS A 179 13.16 13.44 -5.18
N GLU A 180 13.62 14.30 -6.10
CA GLU A 180 13.62 15.76 -5.92
C GLU A 180 12.23 16.34 -5.74
N ALA A 181 11.18 15.76 -6.34
CA ALA A 181 9.80 16.18 -6.10
C ALA A 181 9.40 15.98 -4.63
N TYR A 182 9.92 14.96 -3.96
CA TYR A 182 9.74 14.77 -2.52
C TYR A 182 10.55 15.78 -1.69
N LEU A 183 11.81 16.03 -2.07
CA LEU A 183 12.68 16.98 -1.37
C LEU A 183 12.17 18.43 -1.42
N LYS A 184 11.51 18.80 -2.53
CA LYS A 184 10.96 20.16 -2.73
C LYS A 184 9.54 20.31 -2.18
N CYS A 185 8.86 19.19 -1.90
CA CYS A 185 7.48 19.16 -1.43
C CYS A 185 7.35 19.94 -0.12
N GLN A 186 6.44 20.90 -0.09
CA GLN A 186 5.97 21.54 1.13
C GLN A 186 4.71 20.83 1.64
N LYS A 187 4.32 21.13 2.88
CA LYS A 187 3.11 20.54 3.49
C LYS A 187 1.85 20.82 2.66
N ASP A 188 1.73 22.02 2.12
CA ASP A 188 0.59 22.47 1.33
C ASP A 188 0.60 21.95 -0.12
N ASP A 189 1.70 21.32 -0.56
CA ASP A 189 1.77 20.65 -1.86
C ASP A 189 1.11 19.27 -1.84
N LEU A 190 0.78 18.72 -0.68
CA LEU A 190 0.11 17.43 -0.59
C LEU A 190 -1.39 17.60 -0.80
N MET A 191 -1.91 16.97 -1.85
CA MET A 191 -3.32 17.08 -2.22
C MET A 191 -3.99 15.71 -2.39
N ILE A 192 -5.31 15.70 -2.23
CA ILE A 192 -6.16 14.57 -2.60
C ILE A 192 -6.63 14.76 -4.04
N ILE A 193 -6.33 13.76 -4.88
CA ILE A 193 -6.73 13.70 -6.28
C ILE A 193 -7.84 12.67 -6.46
N ASP A 194 -8.67 12.89 -7.47
CA ASP A 194 -9.48 11.80 -8.02
C ASP A 194 -8.66 11.04 -9.05
N SER A 195 -8.41 9.77 -8.77
CA SER A 195 -7.79 8.91 -9.78
C SER A 195 -8.74 8.73 -10.99
N PRO A 196 -8.22 8.28 -12.15
CA PRO A 196 -9.05 8.10 -13.35
C PRO A 196 -10.17 7.07 -13.20
N VAL A 197 -10.17 6.30 -12.12
CA VAL A 197 -11.21 5.31 -11.76
C VAL A 197 -12.12 5.80 -10.63
N GLY A 198 -12.04 7.08 -10.25
CA GLY A 198 -12.92 7.71 -9.25
C GLY A 198 -12.57 7.42 -7.80
N LEU A 199 -11.41 6.82 -7.54
CA LEU A 199 -10.93 6.56 -6.18
C LEU A 199 -10.02 7.69 -5.71
N PRO A 200 -10.16 8.19 -4.46
CA PRO A 200 -9.25 9.16 -3.89
C PRO A 200 -7.82 8.63 -3.84
N GLY A 201 -6.86 9.50 -4.11
CA GLY A 201 -5.45 9.22 -3.84
C GLY A 201 -4.69 10.45 -3.39
N ARG A 202 -3.57 10.26 -2.70
CA ARG A 202 -2.73 11.36 -2.22
C ARG A 202 -1.43 11.47 -2.99
N ALA A 203 -1.18 12.67 -3.52
CA ALA A 203 -0.04 12.97 -4.36
C ALA A 203 0.58 14.33 -4.03
N VAL A 204 1.83 14.51 -4.47
CA VAL A 204 2.49 15.81 -4.52
C VAL A 204 1.92 16.58 -5.71
N LYS A 205 1.41 17.77 -5.44
CA LYS A 205 0.87 18.70 -6.42
C LYS A 205 1.95 19.06 -7.45
N ASN A 206 1.56 19.04 -8.71
CA ASN A 206 2.40 19.51 -9.81
C ASN A 206 1.52 19.99 -10.98
N LYS A 207 2.17 20.55 -12.01
CA LYS A 207 1.49 21.07 -13.21
C LYS A 207 0.59 20.02 -13.89
N PHE A 208 1.01 18.76 -13.93
CA PHE A 208 0.20 17.68 -14.51
C PHE A 208 -1.15 17.54 -13.77
N LEU A 209 -1.13 17.49 -12.44
CA LEU A 209 -2.34 17.37 -11.64
C LEU A 209 -3.22 18.64 -11.70
N GLU A 210 -2.61 19.82 -11.80
CA GLU A 210 -3.35 21.07 -12.03
C GLU A 210 -4.11 21.02 -13.35
N GLU A 211 -3.47 20.61 -14.45
CA GLU A 211 -4.09 20.46 -15.77
C GLU A 211 -5.19 19.38 -15.80
N VAL A 212 -5.02 18.30 -15.02
CA VAL A 212 -6.09 17.31 -14.82
C VAL A 212 -7.28 17.95 -14.11
N SER A 213 -7.04 18.66 -13.02
CA SER A 213 -8.10 19.28 -12.21
C SER A 213 -8.85 20.40 -12.95
N SER A 214 -8.18 21.11 -13.85
CA SER A 214 -8.77 22.17 -14.70
C SER A 214 -9.44 21.64 -15.97
N GLY A 215 -9.42 20.32 -16.20
CA GLY A 215 -10.04 19.71 -17.39
C GLY A 215 -9.29 19.97 -18.71
N ILE A 216 -8.05 20.47 -18.64
CA ILE A 216 -7.19 20.68 -19.82
C ILE A 216 -6.80 19.33 -20.44
N ARG A 217 -6.51 18.33 -19.60
CA ARG A 217 -6.17 16.99 -20.08
C ARG A 217 -7.41 16.28 -20.64
N LYS A 218 -7.24 15.65 -21.81
CA LYS A 218 -8.32 14.97 -22.55
C LYS A 218 -8.19 13.45 -22.48
N PRO A 219 -9.29 12.70 -22.68
CA PRO A 219 -9.22 11.26 -22.82
C PRO A 219 -8.14 10.79 -23.77
N PHE A 220 -7.50 9.69 -23.39
CA PHE A 220 -6.31 9.16 -24.04
C PHE A 220 -6.61 7.80 -24.69
N LYS A 221 -5.71 7.34 -25.54
CA LYS A 221 -5.75 5.96 -26.04
C LYS A 221 -5.11 5.04 -25.01
N CYS A 222 -5.88 4.07 -24.50
CA CYS A 222 -5.38 3.13 -23.50
C CYS A 222 -4.29 2.19 -24.06
N PRO A 223 -3.06 2.21 -23.51
CA PRO A 223 -2.00 1.31 -23.97
C PRO A 223 -2.18 -0.14 -23.50
N TRP A 224 -2.77 -0.36 -22.31
CA TRP A 224 -2.69 -1.67 -21.64
C TRP A 224 -4.02 -2.33 -21.28
N LYS A 225 -5.11 -1.57 -21.14
CA LYS A 225 -6.39 -2.06 -20.58
C LYS A 225 -6.20 -2.85 -19.26
N CYS A 226 -5.27 -2.40 -18.42
CA CYS A 226 -4.77 -3.15 -17.26
C CYS A 226 -5.74 -3.29 -16.08
N LEU A 227 -6.78 -2.46 -15.98
CA LEU A 227 -7.73 -2.46 -14.86
C LEU A 227 -9.10 -2.97 -15.30
N LYS A 228 -9.70 -3.84 -14.49
CA LYS A 228 -11.03 -4.45 -14.72
C LYS A 228 -12.14 -3.40 -14.94
N THR A 229 -12.07 -2.28 -14.22
CA THR A 229 -13.16 -1.28 -14.15
C THR A 229 -12.81 0.06 -14.79
N CYS A 230 -11.63 0.20 -15.42
CA CYS A 230 -11.22 1.49 -15.98
C CYS A 230 -11.97 1.83 -17.27
N ASN A 231 -12.69 2.95 -17.25
CA ASN A 231 -13.32 3.51 -18.44
C ASN A 231 -12.40 4.54 -19.12
N PHE A 232 -11.44 4.05 -19.90
CA PHE A 232 -10.45 4.90 -20.58
C PHE A 232 -11.05 5.91 -21.58
N LYS A 233 -12.30 5.73 -22.01
CA LYS A 233 -13.00 6.69 -22.88
C LYS A 233 -13.41 7.97 -22.15
N LYS A 234 -13.56 7.90 -20.82
CA LYS A 234 -13.95 9.03 -19.96
C LYS A 234 -12.81 9.52 -19.07
N ALA A 235 -11.85 8.66 -18.78
CA ALA A 235 -10.68 8.98 -17.97
C ALA A 235 -9.85 10.12 -18.59
N PRO A 236 -9.48 11.18 -17.83
CA PRO A 236 -8.70 12.30 -18.35
C PRO A 236 -7.23 11.97 -18.66
N TYR A 237 -6.72 10.85 -18.12
CA TYR A 237 -5.37 10.36 -18.36
C TYR A 237 -5.24 8.87 -17.99
N CYS A 238 -4.12 8.24 -18.38
CA CYS A 238 -3.75 6.90 -17.93
C CYS A 238 -2.94 6.99 -16.64
N ILE A 239 -3.45 6.44 -15.54
CA ILE A 239 -2.68 6.42 -14.29
C ILE A 239 -1.40 5.60 -14.41
N ALA A 240 -1.43 4.44 -15.07
CA ALA A 240 -0.23 3.62 -15.27
C ALA A 240 0.84 4.36 -16.09
N LEU A 241 0.45 5.10 -17.14
CA LEU A 241 1.41 5.87 -17.95
C LEU A 241 1.98 7.04 -17.15
N ALA A 242 1.12 7.77 -16.43
CA ALA A 242 1.53 8.89 -15.60
C ALA A 242 2.53 8.46 -14.51
N LEU A 243 2.29 7.33 -13.85
CA LEU A 243 3.20 6.80 -12.83
C LEU A 243 4.52 6.29 -13.45
N THR A 244 4.48 5.60 -14.58
CA THR A 244 5.69 5.18 -15.32
C THR A 244 6.53 6.39 -15.76
N ASN A 245 5.88 7.43 -16.29
CA ASN A 245 6.54 8.68 -16.65
C ASN A 245 7.19 9.34 -15.43
N ALA A 246 6.46 9.43 -14.31
CA ALA A 246 6.97 10.00 -13.08
C ALA A 246 8.18 9.23 -12.54
N GLN A 247 8.12 7.89 -12.50
CA GLN A 247 9.25 7.03 -12.10
C GLN A 247 10.49 7.35 -12.93
N GLN A 248 10.33 7.56 -14.24
CA GLN A 248 11.42 7.94 -15.17
C GLN A 248 11.83 9.42 -15.09
N GLY A 249 11.18 10.23 -14.26
CA GLY A 249 11.50 11.65 -14.06
C GLY A 249 10.79 12.61 -15.01
N LYS A 250 9.81 12.13 -15.76
CA LYS A 250 8.97 12.92 -16.68
C LYS A 250 7.72 13.41 -15.94
N LEU A 251 7.92 14.29 -14.96
CA LEU A 251 6.85 14.84 -14.12
C LEU A 251 5.93 15.86 -14.83
N GLU A 252 6.27 16.25 -16.06
CA GLU A 252 5.38 17.03 -16.93
C GLU A 252 4.20 16.20 -17.48
N ASP A 253 4.37 14.88 -17.58
CA ASP A 253 3.37 13.92 -18.04
C ASP A 253 3.10 12.83 -16.99
N GLY A 254 3.31 13.16 -15.72
CA GLY A 254 3.19 12.24 -14.60
C GLY A 254 3.11 12.97 -13.27
N PHE A 255 2.92 12.23 -12.18
CA PHE A 255 2.89 12.79 -10.83
C PHE A 255 3.40 11.76 -9.83
N ALA A 256 3.76 12.25 -8.65
CA ALA A 256 4.24 11.42 -7.55
C ALA A 256 3.12 11.22 -6.52
N PHE A 257 2.62 9.99 -6.39
CA PHE A 257 1.90 9.62 -5.19
C PHE A 257 2.80 9.75 -3.97
N ALA A 258 2.28 10.25 -2.85
CA ALA A 258 3.04 10.45 -1.63
C ALA A 258 2.12 10.51 -0.39
N GLY A 259 2.63 10.07 0.76
CA GLY A 259 1.90 10.13 2.02
C GLY A 259 1.91 11.52 2.64
N SER A 260 1.14 11.70 3.73
CA SER A 260 1.03 12.99 4.46
C SER A 260 2.37 13.58 4.90
N ASN A 261 3.38 12.73 5.11
CA ASN A 261 4.68 13.13 5.63
C ASN A 261 5.75 13.34 4.54
N ALA A 262 5.37 13.45 3.26
CA ALA A 262 6.34 13.62 2.17
C ALA A 262 7.19 14.89 2.33
N TYR A 263 6.59 15.99 2.79
CA TYR A 263 7.25 17.27 3.01
C TYR A 263 8.36 17.22 4.07
N ARG A 264 8.43 16.16 4.86
CA ARG A 264 9.48 15.98 5.88
C ARG A 264 10.76 15.37 5.28
N VAL A 265 10.70 14.89 4.03
CA VAL A 265 11.85 14.30 3.35
C VAL A 265 12.77 15.41 2.87
N ASP A 266 13.97 15.48 3.44
CA ASP A 266 14.92 16.60 3.30
C ASP A 266 16.25 16.21 2.67
N LYS A 267 16.60 14.91 2.68
CA LYS A 267 17.81 14.38 2.04
C LYS A 267 17.58 12.98 1.46
N ILE A 268 18.43 12.61 0.51
CA ILE A 268 18.54 11.24 0.00
C ILE A 268 19.58 10.50 0.84
N ILE A 269 19.20 9.35 1.39
CA ILE A 269 20.06 8.53 2.25
C ILE A 269 20.07 7.08 1.79
N SER A 270 20.91 6.22 2.37
CA SER A 270 20.81 4.77 2.09
C SER A 270 19.66 4.15 2.87
N VAL A 271 19.11 3.03 2.38
CA VAL A 271 18.17 2.20 3.15
C VAL A 271 18.80 1.78 4.47
N LYS A 272 20.10 1.48 4.48
CA LYS A 272 20.85 1.13 5.70
C LYS A 272 20.82 2.25 6.74
N GLU A 273 21.13 3.49 6.33
CA GLU A 273 21.08 4.66 7.21
C GLU A 273 19.65 4.91 7.70
N LEU A 274 18.66 4.82 6.81
CA LEU A 274 17.27 5.01 7.18
C LEU A 274 16.82 4.01 8.26
N ILE A 275 17.12 2.72 8.07
CA ILE A 275 16.77 1.68 9.05
C ILE A 275 17.49 1.92 10.38
N ALA A 276 18.76 2.30 10.36
CA ALA A 276 19.49 2.62 11.60
C ALA A 276 18.84 3.78 12.36
N ASN A 277 18.47 4.85 11.67
CA ASN A 277 17.78 6.00 12.29
C ASN A 277 16.43 5.60 12.89
N LEU A 278 15.64 4.79 12.19
CA LEU A 278 14.35 4.32 12.70
C LEU A 278 14.49 3.45 13.95
N LEU A 279 15.53 2.60 14.02
CA LEU A 279 15.81 1.79 15.20
C LEU A 279 16.25 2.64 16.39
N GLU A 280 17.15 3.60 16.17
CA GLU A 280 17.59 4.51 17.23
C GLU A 280 16.43 5.36 17.79
N GLU A 281 15.59 5.91 16.90
CA GLU A 281 14.38 6.65 17.29
C GLU A 281 13.37 5.78 18.04
N TYR A 282 13.22 4.51 17.65
CA TYR A 282 12.36 3.55 18.34
C TYR A 282 12.86 3.24 19.74
N GLU A 283 14.16 2.93 19.88
CA GLU A 283 14.80 2.64 21.17
C GLU A 283 14.64 3.83 22.12
N LYS A 284 14.91 5.06 21.64
CA LYS A 284 14.71 6.29 22.42
C LYS A 284 13.28 6.49 22.89
N ALA A 285 12.28 6.12 22.08
CA ALA A 285 10.88 6.23 22.44
C ALA A 285 10.41 5.13 23.43
N SER A 286 11.17 4.05 23.54
CA SER A 286 10.88 2.91 24.43
C SER A 286 11.48 3.03 25.84
N LEU A 287 12.37 4.00 26.04
CA LEU A 287 12.98 4.35 27.33
C LEU A 287 12.08 5.31 28.11
#